data_AF-A0A3B8LDB6-F1
#
_entry.id   AF-A0A3B8LDB6-F1
#
_cell.length_a   1.000
_cell.length_b   1.000
_cell.length_c   1.000
_cell.angle_alpha   90.00
_cell.angle_beta   90.00
_cell.angle_gamma   90.00
#
_symmetry.space_group_name_H-M   'P 1'
#
loop_
_entity.id
_entity.type
_entity.pdbx_description
1 polymer ?
#
loop_
_entity_poly.entity_id
_entity_poly.type
_entity_poly.pdbx_seq_one_letter_code
_entity_poly.pdbx_strand_id
1 'polypeptide(L)'
;GLQDCNDNDPTIHPKGQEICGNNKDDDCQNGDATCTGNQKQLGESCQLHADCATGLCAKRGSQQLCVQPCNATTPCPSGYDCVENAACWPNQDKCLQDTDCGKNAFCNEGTCVQGKPKGCQCNTSAPAPSTFGWMFVCLLALFTRRRHRAQGQSKEK
;
A
#
# COMPACT_ATOMS: atom_id res chain seq x y z
N GLY A 1 -2.08 -26.31 26.68
CA GLY A 1 -1.46 -25.08 27.19
C GLY A 1 -2.54 -24.03 27.19
N LEU A 2 -2.68 -23.26 28.26
CA LEU A 2 -3.72 -22.24 28.40
C LEU A 2 -3.05 -20.88 28.30
N GLN A 3 -2.62 -20.48 27.10
CA GLN A 3 -1.82 -19.26 26.96
C GLN A 3 -1.89 -18.60 25.59
N ASP A 4 -3.08 -18.50 24.99
CA ASP A 4 -3.35 -17.48 23.94
C ASP A 4 -4.84 -17.11 23.77
N CYS A 5 -5.66 -17.39 24.79
CA CYS A 5 -7.07 -16.99 24.78
C CYS A 5 -7.13 -15.49 25.13
N ASN A 6 -7.25 -14.64 24.11
CA ASN A 6 -7.37 -13.20 24.31
C ASN A 6 -8.82 -12.84 24.67
N ASP A 7 -9.08 -12.67 25.98
CA ASP A 7 -10.40 -12.30 26.53
C ASP A 7 -10.96 -10.96 26.01
N ASN A 8 -10.15 -10.15 25.31
CA ASN A 8 -10.60 -8.88 24.71
C ASN A 8 -11.00 -9.03 23.23
N ASP A 9 -10.77 -10.19 22.61
CA ASP A 9 -11.16 -10.46 21.23
C ASP A 9 -12.44 -11.33 21.25
N PRO A 10 -13.62 -10.81 20.86
CA PRO A 10 -14.86 -11.57 20.88
C PRO A 10 -14.89 -12.72 19.87
N THR A 11 -13.90 -12.81 18.98
CA THR A 11 -13.73 -13.94 18.05
C THR A 11 -12.91 -15.09 18.65
N ILE A 12 -12.27 -14.86 19.79
CA ILE A 12 -11.49 -15.86 20.53
C ILE A 12 -12.28 -16.28 21.75
N HIS A 13 -12.78 -17.52 21.76
CA HIS A 13 -13.56 -18.02 22.89
C HIS A 13 -13.61 -19.55 22.94
N PRO A 14 -13.85 -20.15 24.12
CA PRO A 14 -14.10 -21.58 24.23
C PRO A 14 -15.16 -22.05 23.23
N LYS A 15 -14.87 -23.13 22.49
CA LYS A 15 -15.72 -23.69 21.40
C LYS A 15 -15.86 -22.78 20.18
N GLY A 16 -15.00 -21.78 20.01
CA GLY A 16 -14.84 -21.03 18.77
C GLY A 16 -14.45 -21.95 17.60
N GLN A 17 -14.59 -21.44 16.38
CA GLN A 17 -14.07 -22.16 15.22
C GLN A 17 -12.58 -21.85 15.08
N GLU A 18 -11.76 -22.88 15.30
CA GLU A 18 -10.31 -22.77 15.20
C GLU A 18 -9.85 -22.50 13.76
N ILE A 19 -9.11 -21.42 13.54
CA ILE A 19 -8.48 -21.11 12.26
C ILE A 19 -7.03 -21.61 12.31
N CYS A 20 -6.82 -22.84 11.85
CA CYS A 20 -5.50 -23.45 11.86
C CYS A 20 -4.42 -22.58 11.18
N GLY A 21 -3.21 -22.55 11.74
CA GLY A 21 -2.02 -21.87 11.23
C GLY A 21 -2.11 -20.34 11.23
N ASN A 22 -3.04 -19.72 11.97
CA ASN A 22 -3.14 -18.26 12.09
C ASN A 22 -2.30 -17.68 13.25
N ASN A 23 -1.56 -18.53 13.97
CA ASN A 23 -0.81 -18.25 15.19
C ASN A 23 -1.66 -17.74 16.36
N LYS A 24 -2.93 -18.17 16.47
CA LYS A 24 -3.85 -17.88 17.57
C LYS A 24 -4.62 -19.13 18.00
N ASP A 25 -4.99 -19.19 19.28
CA ASP A 25 -5.88 -20.21 19.87
C ASP A 25 -7.32 -19.68 19.85
N ASP A 26 -8.00 -19.71 18.69
CA ASP A 26 -9.32 -19.09 18.51
C ASP A 26 -10.41 -19.81 19.32
N ASP A 27 -10.25 -21.12 19.55
CA ASP A 27 -11.18 -21.96 20.30
C ASP A 27 -10.80 -22.14 21.78
N CYS A 28 -9.65 -21.61 22.19
CA CYS A 28 -9.10 -21.65 23.54
C CYS A 28 -8.94 -23.06 24.13
N GLN A 29 -8.73 -24.09 23.30
CA GLN A 29 -8.60 -25.48 23.77
C GLN A 29 -7.16 -25.99 23.78
N ASN A 30 -6.42 -25.83 22.69
CA ASN A 30 -5.13 -26.50 22.52
C ASN A 30 -4.05 -25.66 21.82
N GLY A 31 -4.26 -24.35 21.67
CA GLY A 31 -3.38 -23.52 20.86
C GLY A 31 -3.69 -23.65 19.37
N ASP A 32 -3.05 -22.80 18.56
CA ASP A 32 -3.22 -22.78 17.10
C ASP A 32 -3.14 -24.20 16.51
N ALA A 33 -4.27 -24.68 16.00
CA ALA A 33 -4.34 -25.98 15.36
C ALA A 33 -3.38 -26.03 14.16
N THR A 34 -2.62 -27.11 14.03
CA THR A 34 -1.85 -27.33 12.81
C THR A 34 -2.79 -27.71 11.67
N CYS A 35 -2.75 -26.99 10.55
CA CYS A 35 -3.50 -27.36 9.35
C CYS A 35 -3.04 -28.73 8.85
N THR A 36 -3.80 -29.77 9.20
CA THR A 36 -3.51 -31.17 8.84
C THR A 36 -4.14 -31.60 7.52
N GLY A 37 -4.78 -30.66 6.81
CA GLY A 37 -5.29 -30.84 5.46
C GLY A 37 -4.70 -29.81 4.50
N ASN A 38 -4.72 -30.11 3.19
CA ASN A 38 -4.45 -29.16 2.10
C ASN A 38 -5.58 -28.11 1.98
N GLN A 39 -6.09 -27.61 3.11
CA GLN A 39 -7.16 -26.63 3.20
C GLN A 39 -6.52 -25.25 3.29
N LYS A 40 -7.04 -24.34 2.47
CA LYS A 40 -6.66 -22.93 2.41
C LYS A 40 -7.33 -22.14 3.53
N GLN A 41 -6.58 -21.19 4.06
CA GLN A 41 -6.97 -20.34 5.17
C GLN A 41 -7.83 -19.16 4.72
N LEU A 42 -8.44 -18.48 5.69
CA LEU A 42 -9.15 -17.23 5.48
C LEU A 42 -8.27 -16.22 4.72
N GLY A 43 -8.82 -15.61 3.67
CA GLY A 43 -8.12 -14.66 2.81
C GLY A 43 -7.29 -15.28 1.69
N GLU A 44 -7.12 -16.60 1.64
CA GLU A 44 -6.41 -17.26 0.55
C GLU A 44 -7.27 -17.48 -0.70
N SER A 45 -6.63 -17.53 -1.87
CA SER A 45 -7.34 -17.77 -3.14
C SER A 45 -7.85 -19.19 -3.27
N CYS A 46 -9.14 -19.36 -3.53
CA CYS A 46 -9.80 -20.66 -3.66
C CYS A 46 -10.49 -20.81 -5.02
N GLN A 47 -10.77 -22.05 -5.40
CA GLN A 47 -11.58 -22.38 -6.59
C GLN A 47 -12.91 -23.00 -6.18
N LEU A 48 -12.90 -23.82 -5.13
CA LEU A 48 -14.02 -24.55 -4.60
C LEU A 48 -14.19 -24.27 -3.10
N HIS A 49 -15.42 -24.42 -2.62
CA HIS A 49 -15.76 -24.35 -1.20
C HIS A 49 -14.93 -25.33 -0.36
N ALA A 50 -14.70 -26.53 -0.90
CA ALA A 50 -13.89 -27.56 -0.28
C ALA A 50 -12.39 -27.23 -0.23
N ASP A 51 -11.92 -26.18 -0.91
CA ASP A 51 -10.53 -25.76 -0.76
C ASP A 51 -10.33 -25.03 0.56
N CYS A 52 -11.37 -24.45 1.14
CA CYS A 52 -11.27 -23.59 2.31
C CYS A 52 -11.48 -24.40 3.59
N ALA A 53 -10.65 -24.14 4.61
CA ALA A 53 -10.85 -24.72 5.94
C ALA A 53 -12.22 -24.33 6.53
N THR A 54 -12.74 -23.16 6.14
CA THR A 54 -14.08 -22.68 6.49
C THR A 54 -15.20 -23.36 5.70
N GLY A 55 -14.88 -24.11 4.65
CA GLY A 55 -15.83 -24.65 3.69
C GLY A 55 -16.49 -23.58 2.81
N LEU A 56 -16.02 -22.33 2.84
CA LEU A 56 -16.67 -21.21 2.15
C LEU A 56 -15.70 -20.43 1.28
N CYS A 57 -15.93 -20.50 -0.03
CA CYS A 57 -15.16 -19.80 -1.05
C CYS A 57 -16.04 -18.75 -1.71
N ALA A 58 -15.83 -17.47 -1.38
CA ALA A 58 -16.67 -16.38 -1.87
C ALA A 58 -15.97 -15.54 -2.93
N LYS A 59 -16.77 -15.02 -3.86
CA LYS A 59 -16.30 -14.17 -4.97
C LYS A 59 -16.80 -12.75 -4.80
N ARG A 60 -15.89 -11.78 -4.93
CA ARG A 60 -16.20 -10.34 -4.98
C ARG A 60 -15.39 -9.70 -6.10
N GLY A 61 -16.08 -9.29 -7.16
CA GLY A 61 -15.44 -8.83 -8.39
C GLY A 61 -14.61 -9.95 -9.05
N SER A 62 -13.30 -9.74 -9.14
CA SER A 62 -12.34 -10.69 -9.73
C SER A 62 -11.62 -11.56 -8.69
N GLN A 63 -11.79 -11.28 -7.39
CA GLN A 63 -11.15 -12.03 -6.33
C GLN A 63 -12.09 -13.12 -5.82
N GLN A 64 -11.56 -14.34 -5.69
CA GLN A 64 -12.24 -15.49 -5.10
C GLN A 64 -11.37 -16.00 -3.96
N LEU A 65 -11.85 -15.80 -2.74
CA LEU A 65 -11.08 -16.03 -1.52
C LEU A 65 -11.87 -16.91 -0.55
N CYS A 66 -11.14 -17.66 0.27
CA CYS A 66 -11.70 -18.33 1.41
C CYS A 66 -12.17 -17.29 2.41
N VAL A 67 -13.46 -17.31 2.72
CA VAL A 67 -14.09 -16.40 3.66
C VAL A 67 -14.74 -17.20 4.77
N GLN A 68 -15.13 -16.53 5.84
CA GLN A 68 -15.98 -17.11 6.87
C GLN A 68 -17.29 -16.30 6.94
N PRO A 69 -18.41 -16.93 7.33
CA PRO A 69 -19.64 -16.21 7.57
C PRO A 69 -19.50 -15.26 8.77
N CYS A 70 -20.19 -14.13 8.72
CA CYS A 70 -20.17 -13.15 9.80
C CYS A 70 -21.54 -12.49 9.95
N ASN A 71 -21.82 -11.98 11.15
CA ASN A 71 -23.04 -11.23 11.45
C ASN A 71 -22.82 -10.35 12.71
N ALA A 72 -23.86 -9.69 13.19
CA ALA A 72 -23.79 -8.85 14.39
C ALA A 72 -23.42 -9.61 15.69
N THR A 73 -23.61 -10.92 15.73
CA THR A 73 -23.29 -11.80 16.87
C THR A 73 -21.98 -12.56 16.72
N THR A 74 -21.43 -12.61 15.51
CA THR A 74 -20.22 -13.37 15.15
C THR A 74 -19.35 -12.43 14.30
N PRO A 75 -18.56 -11.57 14.97
CA PRO A 75 -17.72 -10.61 14.28
C PRO A 75 -16.58 -11.32 13.53
N CYS A 76 -16.02 -10.62 12.54
CA CYS A 76 -14.85 -11.10 11.83
C CYS A 76 -13.58 -10.96 12.66
N PRO A 77 -12.60 -11.85 12.47
CA PRO A 77 -11.32 -11.76 13.16
C PRO A 77 -10.57 -10.50 12.73
N SER A 78 -9.63 -10.08 13.55
CA SER A 78 -8.79 -8.90 13.30
C SER A 78 -8.21 -8.90 11.87
N GLY A 79 -8.41 -7.79 11.14
CA GLY A 79 -7.97 -7.64 9.74
C GLY A 79 -9.00 -8.06 8.70
N TYR A 80 -10.21 -8.45 9.13
CA TYR A 80 -11.35 -8.73 8.26
C TYR A 80 -12.60 -7.94 8.68
N ASP A 81 -13.33 -7.45 7.68
CA ASP A 81 -14.52 -6.64 7.83
C ASP A 81 -15.70 -7.49 7.38
N CYS A 82 -16.77 -7.44 8.17
CA CYS A 82 -17.99 -8.13 7.84
C CYS A 82 -18.75 -7.36 6.75
N VAL A 83 -18.74 -7.88 5.53
CA VAL A 83 -19.45 -7.28 4.41
C VAL A 83 -20.85 -7.87 4.34
N GLU A 84 -21.86 -6.98 4.32
CA GLU A 84 -23.28 -7.32 4.15
C GLU A 84 -23.84 -8.31 5.20
N ASN A 85 -23.24 -8.41 6.39
CA ASN A 85 -23.59 -9.45 7.38
C ASN A 85 -23.58 -10.86 6.79
N ALA A 86 -22.66 -11.12 5.85
CA ALA A 86 -22.62 -12.36 5.11
C ALA A 86 -21.24 -13.01 5.12
N ALA A 87 -20.17 -12.25 4.91
CA ALA A 87 -18.83 -12.80 4.80
C ALA A 87 -17.74 -11.83 5.27
N CYS A 88 -16.72 -12.39 5.91
CA CYS A 88 -15.49 -11.68 6.28
C CYS A 88 -14.60 -11.49 5.06
N TRP A 89 -14.38 -10.23 4.69
CA TRP A 89 -13.45 -9.84 3.64
C TRP A 89 -12.26 -9.13 4.27
N PRO A 90 -11.03 -9.31 3.75
CA PRO A 90 -9.86 -8.63 4.29
C PRO A 90 -10.08 -7.11 4.27
N ASN A 91 -9.73 -6.43 5.36
CA ASN A 91 -9.85 -4.99 5.50
C ASN A 91 -9.01 -4.34 4.41
N GLN A 92 -9.68 -3.68 3.47
CA GLN A 92 -9.01 -2.92 2.42
C GLN A 92 -8.26 -1.71 2.97
N ASP A 93 -8.28 -1.50 4.28
CA ASP A 93 -7.57 -0.43 4.96
C ASP A 93 -6.12 -0.79 5.28
N LYS A 94 -5.68 -2.05 5.19
CA LYS A 94 -4.26 -2.42 5.30
C LYS A 94 -3.66 -2.78 3.95
N CYS A 95 -2.47 -2.28 3.67
CA CYS A 95 -1.82 -2.45 2.38
C CYS A 95 -0.30 -2.56 2.50
N LEU A 96 0.33 -3.21 1.53
CA LEU A 96 1.76 -3.16 1.30
C LEU A 96 2.07 -2.35 0.04
N GLN A 97 1.11 -2.27 -0.88
CA GLN A 97 1.22 -1.59 -2.17
C GLN A 97 -0.14 -1.00 -2.59
N ASP A 98 -0.11 -0.01 -3.47
CA ASP A 98 -1.30 0.74 -3.90
C ASP A 98 -2.40 -0.12 -4.52
N THR A 99 -2.03 -1.25 -5.14
CA THR A 99 -2.97 -2.19 -5.75
C THR A 99 -3.78 -2.98 -4.74
N ASP A 100 -3.36 -2.99 -3.48
CA ASP A 100 -4.13 -3.59 -2.38
C ASP A 100 -5.30 -2.67 -1.98
N CYS A 101 -5.22 -1.40 -2.36
CA CYS A 101 -6.23 -0.39 -2.09
C CYS A 101 -7.29 -0.34 -3.21
N GLY A 102 -8.54 -0.06 -2.83
CA GLY A 102 -9.66 0.09 -3.77
C GLY A 102 -9.45 1.22 -4.79
N LYS A 103 -10.35 1.32 -5.79
CA LYS A 103 -10.26 2.35 -6.85
C LYS A 103 -10.11 3.75 -6.24
N ASN A 104 -9.07 4.48 -6.67
CA ASN A 104 -8.69 5.83 -6.22
C ASN A 104 -8.13 5.92 -4.78
N ALA A 105 -7.66 4.81 -4.22
CA ALA A 105 -6.90 4.79 -2.97
C ALA A 105 -5.46 4.30 -3.23
N PHE A 106 -4.52 4.73 -2.40
CA PHE A 106 -3.12 4.33 -2.46
C PHE A 106 -2.62 3.96 -1.07
N CYS A 107 -1.54 3.18 -1.01
CA CYS A 107 -1.01 2.68 0.23
C CYS A 107 -0.09 3.70 0.87
N ASN A 108 -0.42 4.14 2.07
CA ASN A 108 0.39 5.05 2.85
C ASN A 108 0.64 4.50 4.25
N GLU A 109 1.90 4.18 4.54
CA GLU A 109 2.35 3.67 5.85
C GLU A 109 1.51 2.47 6.35
N GLY A 110 1.20 1.55 5.43
CA GLY A 110 0.42 0.36 5.75
C GLY A 110 -1.09 0.59 5.80
N THR A 111 -1.56 1.79 5.47
CA THR A 111 -2.98 2.16 5.47
C THR A 111 -3.45 2.66 4.10
N CYS A 112 -4.58 2.18 3.60
CA CYS A 112 -5.15 2.70 2.36
C CYS A 112 -5.79 4.07 2.57
N VAL A 113 -5.27 5.07 1.87
CA VAL A 113 -5.77 6.46 1.93
C VAL A 113 -6.43 6.83 0.61
N GLN A 114 -7.60 7.46 0.67
CA GLN A 114 -8.27 7.96 -0.53
C GLN A 114 -7.60 9.24 -1.02
N GLY A 115 -7.15 9.24 -2.27
CA GLY A 115 -6.55 10.44 -2.85
C GLY A 115 -5.92 10.24 -4.22
N LYS A 116 -5.77 11.35 -4.94
CA LYS A 116 -4.92 11.41 -6.15
C LYS A 116 -3.51 10.99 -5.75
N PRO A 117 -2.80 10.18 -6.57
CA PRO A 117 -1.40 9.91 -6.31
C PRO A 117 -0.70 11.26 -6.16
N LYS A 118 -0.03 11.48 -5.03
CA LYS A 118 1.08 12.43 -5.01
C LYS A 118 2.13 11.77 -5.89
N GLY A 119 1.98 11.94 -7.20
CA GLY A 119 2.96 11.47 -8.17
C GLY A 119 4.31 11.90 -7.65
N CYS A 120 5.28 10.99 -7.68
CA CYS A 120 6.67 11.34 -7.42
C CYS A 120 6.93 12.63 -8.20
N GLN A 121 7.14 13.74 -7.49
CA GLN A 121 7.71 14.91 -8.13
C GLN A 121 9.10 14.44 -8.54
N CYS A 122 9.25 14.06 -9.81
CA CYS A 122 10.57 14.01 -10.41
C CYS A 122 11.14 15.39 -10.19
N ASN A 123 12.03 15.51 -9.21
CA ASN A 123 12.76 16.72 -8.95
C ASN A 123 13.72 16.89 -10.13
N THR A 124 13.22 17.40 -11.25
CA THR A 124 14.03 17.92 -12.35
C THR A 124 14.60 19.27 -11.91
N SER A 125 15.31 19.29 -10.78
CA SER A 125 16.25 20.36 -10.46
C SER A 125 17.61 20.01 -11.04
N ALA A 126 17.65 19.65 -12.32
CA ALA A 126 18.84 19.90 -13.12
C ALA A 126 18.69 21.36 -13.59
N PRO A 127 19.49 22.30 -13.09
CA PRO A 127 19.42 23.68 -13.58
C PRO A 127 19.76 23.66 -15.08
N ALA A 128 18.83 24.16 -15.91
CA ALA A 128 19.13 24.41 -17.31
C ALA A 128 20.35 25.37 -17.38
N PRO A 129 21.37 25.09 -18.21
CA PRO A 129 22.49 26.02 -18.36
C PRO A 129 21.96 27.33 -18.94
N SER A 130 22.06 28.40 -18.15
CA SER A 130 21.66 29.75 -18.52
C SER A 130 22.53 30.26 -19.67
N THR A 131 21.99 30.23 -20.88
CA THR A 131 22.63 30.79 -22.09
C THR A 131 22.74 32.32 -22.08
N PHE A 132 22.18 32.99 -21.08
CA PHE A 132 22.15 34.45 -20.98
C PHE A 132 23.50 35.10 -20.59
N GLY A 133 24.47 34.35 -20.07
CA GLY A 133 25.78 34.89 -19.68
C GLY A 133 26.66 35.34 -20.86
N TRP A 134 26.53 34.70 -22.02
CA TRP A 134 27.45 34.92 -23.14
C TRP A 134 27.14 36.18 -23.96
N MET A 135 25.87 36.62 -24.01
CA MET A 135 25.49 37.85 -24.73
C MET A 135 26.05 39.12 -24.10
N PHE A 136 26.14 39.18 -22.77
CA PHE A 136 26.72 40.34 -22.07
C PHE A 136 28.24 40.43 -22.23
N VAL A 137 28.94 39.29 -22.28
CA VAL A 137 30.40 39.27 -22.52
C VAL A 137 30.74 39.73 -23.93
N CYS A 138 29.97 39.32 -24.95
CA CYS A 138 30.17 39.78 -26.33
C CYS A 138 29.91 41.29 -26.49
N LEU A 139 28.89 41.85 -25.84
CA LEU A 139 28.60 43.28 -25.91
C LEU A 139 29.68 44.13 -25.22
N LEU A 140 30.21 43.68 -24.08
CA LEU A 140 31.32 44.35 -23.40
C LEU A 140 32.62 44.28 -24.24
N ALA A 141 32.91 43.17 -24.90
CA ALA A 141 34.07 43.02 -25.78
C ALA A 141 34.00 43.92 -27.04
N LEU A 142 32.79 44.15 -27.58
CA LEU A 142 32.58 45.08 -28.70
C LEU A 142 32.71 46.55 -28.25
N PHE A 143 32.28 46.88 -27.02
CA PHE A 143 32.43 48.21 -26.44
C PHE A 143 33.89 48.55 -26.10
N THR A 144 34.67 47.60 -25.58
CA THR A 144 36.10 47.82 -25.29
C THR A 144 36.93 47.94 -26.56
N ARG A 145 36.62 47.16 -27.63
CA ARG A 145 37.23 47.34 -28.95
C ARG A 145 36.95 48.71 -29.58
N ARG A 146 35.74 49.25 -29.39
CA ARG A 146 35.41 50.62 -29.84
C ARG A 146 36.18 51.69 -29.08
N ARG A 147 36.37 51.54 -27.76
CA ARG A 147 37.18 52.49 -26.96
C ARG A 147 38.67 52.43 -27.30
N HIS A 148 39.24 51.26 -27.54
CA HIS A 148 40.66 51.15 -27.94
C HIS A 148 40.94 51.78 -29.32
N ARG A 149 40.02 51.68 -30.29
CA ARG A 149 40.19 52.37 -31.58
C ARG A 149 40.13 53.90 -31.47
N ALA A 150 39.46 54.45 -30.46
CA ALA A 150 39.35 55.90 -30.27
C ALA A 150 40.58 56.54 -29.60
N GLN A 151 41.45 55.77 -28.93
CA GLN A 151 42.64 56.29 -28.24
C GLN A 151 43.97 56.07 -29.00
N GLY A 152 43.95 55.43 -30.17
CA GLY A 152 45.15 55.14 -30.97
C GLY A 152 45.49 56.15 -32.07
N GLN A 153 44.75 57.25 -32.24
CA GLN A 153 44.94 58.22 -33.34
C GLN A 153 45.24 59.65 -32.87
N SER A 154 45.93 59.83 -31.74
CA SER A 154 46.35 61.18 -31.30
C SER A 154 47.69 61.20 -30.56
N LYS A 155 48.75 60.60 -31.12
CA LYS A 155 50.15 60.92 -30.81
C LYS A 155 51.06 60.60 -32.01
N GLU A 156 50.93 61.37 -33.08
CA GLU A 156 52.05 61.65 -33.99
C GLU A 156 51.85 63.05 -34.59
N LYS A 157 52.25 64.05 -33.81
CA LYS A 157 52.78 65.35 -34.20
C LYS A 157 53.25 66.09 -32.95
#